data_AF-A0A943MV37-F1
#
_entry.id   AF-A0A943MV37-F1
#
_cell.length_a   1.000
_cell.length_b   1.000
_cell.length_c   1.000
_cell.angle_alpha   90.00
_cell.angle_beta   90.00
_cell.angle_gamma   90.00
#
_symmetry.space_group_name_H-M   'P 1'
#
loop_
_entity.id
_entity.type
_entity.pdbx_description
1 polymer ?
#
loop_
_entity_poly.entity_id
_entity_poly.type
_entity_poly.pdbx_seq_one_letter_code
_entity_poly.pdbx_strand_id
1 'polypeptide(L)' 'MPTEQETKEVIKRLKREGWEERRGKGSHLIFKKDGKMITVPTSKKELPIGTYRNIAKMAGWL' A
#
# COMPACT_ATOMS: atom_id res chain seq x y z
N MET A 1 -15.99 9.79 -6.43
CA MET A 1 -15.94 8.60 -5.56
C MET A 1 -14.49 8.17 -5.45
N PRO A 2 -13.94 7.88 -4.26
CA PRO A 2 -12.58 7.35 -4.15
C PRO A 2 -12.54 5.96 -4.83
N THR A 3 -11.54 5.75 -5.67
CA THR A 3 -11.30 4.46 -6.34
C THR A 3 -10.43 3.59 -5.44
N GLU A 4 -10.56 2.26 -5.54
CA GLU A 4 -9.75 1.32 -4.75
C GLU A 4 -8.24 1.46 -4.99
N GLN A 5 -7.84 2.07 -6.11
CA GLN A 5 -6.45 2.31 -6.50
C GLN A 5 -5.88 3.62 -5.90
N GLU A 6 -6.70 4.44 -5.24
CA GLU A 6 -6.21 5.67 -4.63
C GLU A 6 -5.21 5.33 -3.51
N THR A 7 -4.01 5.91 -3.59
CA THR A 7 -2.90 5.63 -2.68
C THR A 7 -3.31 5.80 -1.21
N LYS A 8 -4.14 6.80 -0.92
CA LYS A 8 -4.67 7.06 0.43
C LYS A 8 -5.57 5.93 0.93
N GLU A 9 -6.43 5.37 0.08
CA GLU A 9 -7.33 4.28 0.45
C GLU A 9 -6.56 2.98 0.65
N VAL A 10 -5.58 2.69 -0.20
CA VAL A 10 -4.67 1.53 -0.02
C VAL A 10 -3.93 1.63 1.31
N ILE A 11 -3.37 2.80 1.65
CA ILE A 11 -2.70 3.04 2.94
C ILE A 11 -3.66 2.85 4.11
N LYS A 12 -4.87 3.41 4.04
CA LYS A 12 -5.88 3.26 5.11
C LYS A 12 -6.26 1.80 5.31
N ARG A 13 -6.44 1.04 4.23
CA ARG A 13 -6.78 -0.38 4.29
C ARG A 13 -5.66 -1.19 4.92
N LEU A 14 -4.41 -0.98 4.49
CA LEU A 14 -3.23 -1.63 5.10
C LEU A 14 -3.14 -1.31 6.60
N LYS A 15 -3.33 -0.05 7.01
CA LYS A 15 -3.34 0.32 8.44
C LYS A 15 -4.44 -0.40 9.22
N ARG A 16 -5.65 -0.50 8.65
CA ARG A 16 -6.79 -1.19 9.28
C ARG A 16 -6.53 -2.70 9.44
N GLU A 17 -5.81 -3.30 8.52
CA GLU A 17 -5.42 -4.71 8.57
C GLU A 17 -4.24 -4.99 9.52
N GLY A 18 -3.73 -3.96 10.21
CA GLY A 18 -2.65 -4.11 11.18
C GLY A 18 -1.25 -4.13 10.56
N TRP A 19 -1.09 -3.59 9.35
CA TRP A 19 0.24 -3.37 8.79
C TRP A 19 0.93 -2.18 9.47
N GLU A 20 2.17 -2.38 9.90
CA GLU A 20 3.00 -1.32 10.47
C GLU A 20 3.53 -0.41 9.37
N GLU A 21 3.12 0.86 9.38
CA GLU A 21 3.69 1.89 8.50
C GLU A 21 5.08 2.31 9.00
N ARG A 22 6.05 2.24 8.10
CA ARG A 22 7.39 2.80 8.26
C ARG A 22 7.64 3.79 7.14
N ARG A 23 8.26 4.92 7.48
CA ARG A 23 8.66 5.92 6.49
C ARG A 23 9.89 5.42 5.73
N GLY A 24 9.78 5.25 4.42
CA GLY A 24 10.91 4.93 3.55
C GLY A 24 11.79 6.16 3.28
N LYS A 25 12.89 5.97 2.54
CA LYS A 25 13.75 7.07 2.10
C LYS A 25 13.14 7.79 0.88
N GLY A 26 12.32 8.81 1.10
CA GLY A 26 11.75 9.63 0.02
C GLY A 26 10.23 9.52 -0.08
N SER A 27 9.70 9.45 -1.30
CA SER A 27 8.25 9.45 -1.60
C SER A 27 7.64 8.05 -1.65
N HIS A 28 7.96 7.21 -0.66
CA HIS A 28 7.37 5.89 -0.50
C HIS A 28 7.26 5.49 0.97
N LEU A 29 6.22 4.73 1.26
CA LEU A 29 5.95 4.14 2.57
C LEU A 29 6.20 2.64 2.51
N ILE A 30 6.71 2.08 3.59
CA ILE A 30 6.95 0.65 3.73
C ILE A 30 5.99 0.13 4.79
N PHE A 31 5.19 -0.86 4.44
CA PHE A 31 4.28 -1.55 5.34
C PHE A 31 4.89 -2.90 5.71
N LYS A 32 5.00 -3.19 7.00
CA LYS A 32 5.50 -4.50 7.49
C LYS A 32 4.42 -5.23 8.26
N LYS A 33 4.30 -6.53 8.03
CA LYS A 33 3.41 -7.42 8.79
C LYS A 33 3.88 -8.86 8.66
N ASP A 34 4.01 -9.58 9.77
CA ASP A 34 4.32 -11.02 9.80
C ASP A 34 5.51 -11.43 8.90
N GLY A 35 6.58 -10.64 8.91
CA GLY A 35 7.78 -10.86 8.08
C GLY A 35 7.64 -10.46 6.60
N LYS A 36 6.45 -10.05 6.14
CA LYS A 36 6.22 -9.49 4.81
C LYS A 36 6.45 -7.98 4.81
N MET A 37 6.94 -7.47 3.68
CA MET A 37 7.14 -6.04 3.46
C MET A 37 6.50 -5.61 2.14
N ILE A 38 5.68 -4.57 2.18
CA ILE A 38 5.03 -3.97 1.02
C ILE A 38 5.52 -2.53 0.89
N THR A 39 5.95 -2.13 -0.30
CA THR A 39 6.32 -0.74 -0.58
C THR A 39 5.20 -0.06 -1.36
N VAL A 40 4.70 1.04 -0.84
CA VAL A 40 3.63 1.85 -1.47
C VAL A 40 4.23 3.19 -1.90
N PRO A 41 4.27 3.49 -3.22
CA PRO A 41 4.72 4.79 -3.70
C PRO A 41 3.69 5.87 -3.36
N THR A 42 4.15 6.97 -2.75
CA THR A 42 3.31 8.12 -2.37
C THR A 42 3.48 9.31 -3.31
N SER A 43 4.31 9.19 -4.35
CA SER A 43 4.50 10.22 -5.38
C SER A 43 3.25 10.49 -6.22
N LYS A 44 2.34 9.52 -6.33
CA LYS A 44 1.12 9.62 -7.15
C LYS A 44 -0.12 9.46 -6.29
N LYS A 45 -1.19 10.16 -6.69
CA LYS A 45 -2.51 10.06 -6.04
C LYS A 45 -3.13 8.69 -6.23
N GLU A 46 -2.92 8.07 -7.39
CA GLU A 46 -3.44 6.76 -7.76
C GLU A 46 -2.29 5.83 -8.16
N LEU A 47 -2.40 4.57 -7.72
CA LEU A 47 -1.44 3.53 -8.03
C LEU A 47 -1.77 2.93 -9.40
N PRO A 48 -0.78 2.74 -10.30
CA PRO A 48 -1.00 1.98 -11.52
C PRO A 48 -1.56 0.59 -11.19
N ILE A 49 -2.46 0.07 -12.02
CA ILE A 49 -3.16 -1.19 -11.74
C ILE A 49 -2.23 -2.39 -11.47
N GLY A 50 -1.05 -2.43 -12.12
CA GLY A 50 -0.03 -3.45 -11.84
C GLY A 50 0.57 -3.33 -10.44
N THR A 51 0.82 -2.10 -9.98
CA THR A 51 1.29 -1.82 -8.61
C THR A 51 0.21 -2.17 -7.59
N TYR A 52 -1.04 -1.77 -7.84
CA TYR A 52 -2.16 -2.12 -6.99
C TYR A 52 -2.34 -3.65 -6.88
N ARG A 53 -2.33 -4.38 -8.00
CA ARG A 53 -2.44 -5.84 -7.99
C ARG A 53 -1.32 -6.52 -7.22
N ASN A 54 -0.08 -6.05 -7.36
CA ASN A 54 1.04 -6.59 -6.60
C ASN A 54 0.87 -6.36 -5.10
N ILE A 55 0.42 -5.16 -4.69
CA ILE A 55 0.11 -4.86 -3.29
C ILE A 55 -1.03 -5.75 -2.79
N ALA A 56 -2.12 -5.84 -3.54
CA ALA A 56 -3.29 -6.66 -3.21
C ALA A 56 -2.92 -8.13 -3.02
N LYS A 57 -2.10 -8.71 -3.91
CA LYS A 57 -1.61 -10.09 -3.79
C LYS A 57 -0.73 -10.29 -2.55
N MET A 58 0.15 -9.35 -2.24
CA MET A 58 1.01 -9.42 -1.05
C MET A 58 0.23 -9.24 0.25
N ALA A 59 -0.79 -8.36 0.22
CA ALA A 59 -1.68 -8.07 1.32
C ALA A 59 -2.76 -9.16 1.53
N GLY A 60 -2.97 -10.05 0.56
CA GLY A 60 -3.97 -11.11 0.61
C GLY A 60 -5.38 -10.63 0.28
N TRP A 61 -5.52 -9.60 -0.56
CA TRP A 61 -6.81 -9.11 -1.08
C TRP A 61 -7.24 -9.84 -2.36
N LEU A 62 -6.34 -10.65 -2.92
CA LEU A 62 -6.46 -11.50 -4.09
C LEU A 62 -6.06 -12.91 -3.67
#